data_AF-A0A1G1L222-F1
#
_entry.id   AF-A0A1G1L222-F1
#
_cell.length_a   1.000
_cell.length_b   1.000
_cell.length_c   1.000
_cell.angle_alpha   90.00
_cell.angle_beta   90.00
_cell.angle_gamma   90.00
#
_symmetry.space_group_name_H-M   'P 1'
#
loop_
_entity.id
_entity.type
_entity.pdbx_description
1 polymer ?
#
loop_
_entity_poly.entity_id
_entity_poly.type
_entity_poly.pdbx_seq_one_letter_code
_entity_poly.pdbx_strand_id
1 'polypeptide(L)'
;MSVKELVEKSDFIIEAACPDVAKAIIPKILQCHKQALILSVGGVIQIKNLERLLQKSRGCIYIPSGAIAGVDALLACKGASIKRVRITTRKPVRSLLGAPFMKKAKNELNKIRKTTLIFEGTAEQAVRYFPQNINVAATLSLAGVGSKRTLVRIYTSPTYRFNSHEIEIEGDFGRIHSKVTNIPSEENPKTSALAIGSAIATLGKIFSRLKVGT
;
A
#
# COMPACT_ATOMS: atom_id res chain seq x y z
N MET A 1 22.41 -17.14 -11.60
CA MET A 1 21.34 -17.73 -10.78
C MET A 1 20.01 -17.16 -11.23
N SER A 2 19.05 -18.00 -11.59
CA SER A 2 17.72 -17.53 -11.99
C SER A 2 16.93 -17.00 -10.78
N VAL A 3 15.91 -16.16 -11.02
CA VAL A 3 15.01 -15.69 -9.96
C VAL A 3 14.31 -16.85 -9.25
N LYS A 4 14.04 -17.94 -9.95
CA LYS A 4 13.43 -19.15 -9.38
C LYS A 4 14.40 -19.85 -8.43
N GLU A 5 15.66 -20.07 -8.85
CA GLU A 5 16.70 -20.63 -8.00
C GLU A 5 16.93 -19.79 -6.74
N LEU A 6 16.90 -18.46 -6.86
CA LEU A 6 17.02 -17.57 -5.70
C LEU A 6 15.89 -17.80 -4.70
N VAL A 7 14.65 -17.89 -5.17
CA VAL A 7 13.48 -18.16 -4.32
C VAL A 7 13.59 -19.53 -3.64
N GLU A 8 13.99 -20.56 -4.38
CA GLU A 8 14.13 -21.93 -3.84
C GLU A 8 15.18 -22.00 -2.73
N LYS A 9 16.31 -21.29 -2.91
CA LYS A 9 17.42 -21.22 -1.93
C LYS A 9 17.18 -20.28 -0.75
N SER A 10 16.13 -19.45 -0.78
CA SER A 10 15.85 -18.49 0.29
C SER A 10 14.88 -19.07 1.32
N ASP A 11 15.12 -18.82 2.61
CA ASP A 11 14.18 -19.18 3.68
C ASP A 11 13.03 -18.17 3.79
N PHE A 12 13.35 -16.90 3.57
CA PHE A 12 12.40 -15.79 3.62
C PHE A 12 12.79 -14.74 2.58
N ILE A 13 11.82 -14.21 1.85
CA ILE A 13 12.03 -13.22 0.79
C ILE A 13 11.55 -11.84 1.25
N ILE A 14 12.31 -10.79 0.97
CA ILE A 14 11.87 -9.40 1.15
C ILE A 14 11.80 -8.74 -0.22
N GLU A 15 10.61 -8.33 -0.64
CA GLU A 15 10.41 -7.51 -1.84
C GLU A 15 10.35 -6.04 -1.45
N ALA A 16 11.36 -5.28 -1.88
CA ALA A 16 11.50 -3.84 -1.68
C ALA A 16 11.89 -3.12 -2.98
N ALA A 17 11.36 -3.58 -4.12
CA ALA A 17 11.70 -3.09 -5.45
C ALA A 17 10.58 -2.22 -6.02
N CYS A 18 9.64 -2.80 -6.77
CA CYS A 18 8.54 -2.08 -7.38
C CYS A 18 7.33 -2.98 -7.64
N PRO A 19 6.14 -2.40 -7.89
CA PRO A 19 4.90 -3.16 -8.12
C PRO A 19 5.00 -4.22 -9.23
N ASP A 20 5.74 -3.94 -10.31
CA ASP A 20 5.89 -4.88 -11.42
C ASP A 20 6.74 -6.10 -11.01
N VAL A 21 7.79 -5.88 -10.23
CA VAL A 21 8.61 -6.96 -9.64
C VAL A 21 7.77 -7.77 -8.67
N ALA A 22 7.04 -7.12 -7.75
CA ALA A 22 6.15 -7.81 -6.80
C ALA A 22 5.13 -8.71 -7.53
N LYS A 23 4.44 -8.16 -8.54
CA LYS A 23 3.47 -8.90 -9.35
C LYS A 23 4.10 -10.12 -10.05
N ALA A 24 5.34 -10.00 -10.52
CA ALA A 24 6.04 -11.08 -11.22
C ALA A 24 6.61 -12.16 -10.27
N ILE A 25 7.03 -11.78 -9.06
CA ILE A 25 7.72 -12.68 -8.12
C ILE A 25 6.77 -13.45 -7.21
N ILE A 26 5.66 -12.85 -6.78
CA ILE A 26 4.71 -13.46 -5.82
C ILE A 26 4.19 -14.82 -6.29
N PRO A 27 3.78 -15.02 -7.57
CA PRO A 27 3.36 -16.34 -8.02
C PRO A 27 4.45 -17.41 -7.87
N LYS A 28 5.72 -17.06 -8.11
CA LYS A 28 6.86 -17.97 -7.97
C LYS A 28 7.11 -18.31 -6.49
N ILE A 29 7.08 -17.31 -5.62
CA ILE A 29 7.19 -17.48 -4.16
C ILE A 29 6.13 -18.45 -3.65
N LEU A 30 4.87 -18.24 -4.04
CA LEU A 30 3.75 -19.08 -3.62
C LEU A 30 3.83 -20.50 -4.21
N GLN A 31 4.27 -20.65 -5.46
CA GLN A 31 4.50 -21.97 -6.07
C GLN A 31 5.60 -22.76 -5.35
N CYS A 32 6.65 -22.08 -4.86
CA CYS A 32 7.73 -22.69 -4.08
C CYS A 32 7.40 -22.83 -2.58
N HIS A 33 6.17 -22.50 -2.16
CA HIS A 33 5.72 -22.53 -0.76
C HIS A 33 6.58 -21.69 0.19
N LYS A 34 7.17 -20.61 -0.31
CA LYS A 34 8.04 -19.73 0.47
C LYS A 34 7.28 -18.59 1.14
N GLN A 35 7.91 -18.01 2.16
CA GLN A 35 7.39 -16.87 2.89
C GLN A 35 8.04 -15.58 2.38
N ALA A 36 7.26 -14.49 2.31
CA ALA A 36 7.80 -13.21 1.87
C ALA A 36 7.13 -12.00 2.52
N LEU A 37 7.93 -10.98 2.84
CA LEU A 37 7.45 -9.63 3.11
C LEU A 37 7.41 -8.83 1.80
N ILE A 38 6.27 -8.21 1.49
CA ILE A 38 6.08 -7.44 0.26
C ILE A 38 5.80 -5.97 0.58
N LEU A 39 6.67 -5.06 0.13
CA LEU A 39 6.50 -3.62 0.32
C LEU A 39 5.77 -2.95 -0.86
N SER A 40 5.90 -3.48 -2.07
CA SER A 40 5.25 -2.94 -3.26
C SER A 40 3.84 -3.50 -3.46
N VAL A 41 2.98 -3.25 -2.47
CA VAL A 41 1.62 -3.84 -2.36
C VAL A 41 0.72 -3.54 -3.56
N GLY A 42 0.96 -2.43 -4.28
CA GLY A 42 0.26 -2.14 -5.53
C GLY A 42 0.41 -3.24 -6.60
N GLY A 43 1.46 -4.05 -6.55
CA GLY A 43 1.65 -5.21 -7.42
C GLY A 43 0.76 -6.39 -7.02
N VAL A 44 0.49 -6.56 -5.73
CA VAL A 44 -0.28 -7.68 -5.16
C VAL A 44 -1.72 -7.64 -5.67
N ILE A 45 -2.37 -6.48 -5.61
CA ILE A 45 -3.78 -6.30 -6.05
C ILE A 45 -3.97 -6.44 -7.57
N GLN A 46 -2.87 -6.55 -8.34
CA GLN A 46 -2.90 -6.75 -9.79
C GLN A 46 -2.75 -8.24 -10.20
N ILE A 47 -2.58 -9.14 -9.23
CA ILE A 47 -2.46 -10.58 -9.48
C ILE A 47 -3.88 -11.17 -9.56
N LYS A 48 -4.34 -11.48 -10.79
CA LYS A 48 -5.72 -11.91 -11.05
C LYS A 48 -6.14 -13.19 -10.32
N ASN A 49 -5.21 -14.11 -10.09
CA ASN A 49 -5.45 -15.42 -9.48
C ASN A 49 -4.83 -15.54 -8.07
N LEU A 50 -4.65 -14.41 -7.37
CA LEU A 50 -3.97 -14.36 -6.07
C LEU A 50 -4.60 -15.31 -5.05
N GLU A 51 -5.93 -15.28 -4.89
CA GLU A 51 -6.64 -16.14 -3.93
C GLU A 51 -6.38 -17.63 -4.20
N ARG A 52 -6.45 -18.05 -5.47
CA ARG A 52 -6.16 -19.43 -5.88
C ARG A 52 -4.70 -19.82 -5.60
N LEU A 53 -3.75 -18.89 -5.79
CA LEU A 53 -2.34 -19.13 -5.50
C LEU A 53 -2.09 -19.26 -3.98
N LEU A 54 -2.72 -18.39 -3.17
CA LEU A 54 -2.64 -18.44 -1.72
C LEU A 54 -3.21 -19.75 -1.17
N GLN A 55 -4.38 -20.17 -1.63
CA GLN A 55 -5.02 -21.44 -1.19
C GLN A 55 -4.18 -22.69 -1.49
N LYS A 56 -3.40 -22.67 -2.58
CA LYS A 56 -2.54 -23.79 -2.98
C LYS A 56 -1.17 -23.77 -2.32
N SER A 57 -0.80 -22.67 -1.67
CA SER A 57 0.53 -22.51 -1.10
C SER A 57 0.55 -22.80 0.40
N ARG A 58 1.63 -23.41 0.89
CA ARG A 58 1.97 -23.42 2.32
C ARG A 58 2.78 -22.16 2.72
N GLY A 59 3.16 -21.35 1.74
CA GLY A 59 3.86 -20.09 1.94
C GLY A 59 2.93 -18.97 2.40
N CYS A 60 3.52 -17.90 2.93
CA CYS A 60 2.78 -16.74 3.44
C CYS A 60 3.31 -15.44 2.83
N ILE A 61 2.41 -14.52 2.51
CA ILE A 61 2.74 -13.17 2.10
C ILE A 61 2.40 -12.21 3.23
N TYR A 62 3.42 -11.55 3.77
CA TYR A 62 3.30 -10.55 4.80
C TYR A 62 3.29 -9.16 4.16
N ILE A 63 2.33 -8.35 4.57
CA ILE A 63 2.17 -6.97 4.08
C ILE A 63 2.18 -6.07 5.30
N PRO A 64 3.20 -5.21 5.46
CA PRO A 64 3.24 -4.27 6.56
C PRO A 64 2.21 -3.16 6.34
N SER A 65 1.84 -2.43 7.40
CA SER A 65 0.93 -1.29 7.29
C SER A 65 1.43 -0.20 6.36
N GLY A 66 2.74 -0.09 6.15
CA GLY A 66 3.34 0.94 5.30
C GLY A 66 3.29 2.32 5.95
N ALA A 67 2.95 3.34 5.17
CA ALA A 67 2.97 4.75 5.61
C ALA A 67 1.66 5.20 6.29
N ILE A 68 0.88 4.28 6.83
CA ILE A 68 -0.46 4.52 7.43
C ILE A 68 -0.62 3.82 8.77
N ALA A 69 -1.63 4.24 9.53
CA ALA A 69 -2.09 3.62 10.78
C ALA A 69 -3.56 3.20 10.65
N GLY A 70 -4.01 2.22 11.45
CA GLY A 70 -5.40 1.75 11.45
C GLY A 70 -5.69 0.55 10.54
N VAL A 71 -4.66 -0.11 10.01
CA VAL A 71 -4.81 -1.39 9.27
C VAL A 71 -5.27 -2.50 10.21
N ASP A 72 -4.70 -2.56 11.40
CA ASP A 72 -5.13 -3.39 12.52
C ASP A 72 -6.61 -3.16 12.88
N ALA A 73 -7.02 -1.90 12.98
CA ALA A 73 -8.40 -1.53 13.26
C ALA A 73 -9.34 -2.00 12.13
N LEU A 74 -8.95 -1.82 10.86
CA LEU A 74 -9.70 -2.34 9.71
C LEU A 74 -9.81 -3.87 9.73
N LEU A 75 -8.74 -4.57 10.09
CA LEU A 75 -8.75 -6.04 10.22
C LEU A 75 -9.73 -6.49 11.32
N ALA A 76 -9.76 -5.80 12.46
CA ALA A 76 -10.70 -6.08 13.55
C ALA A 76 -12.17 -5.89 13.12
N CYS A 77 -12.44 -5.01 12.15
CA CYS A 77 -13.78 -4.77 11.63
C CYS A 77 -14.28 -5.82 10.63
N LYS A 78 -13.46 -6.79 10.19
CA LYS A 78 -13.86 -7.79 9.17
C LYS A 78 -15.08 -8.63 9.54
N GLY A 79 -15.33 -8.84 10.85
CA GLY A 79 -16.50 -9.56 11.34
C GLY A 79 -17.80 -8.75 11.33
N ALA A 80 -17.73 -7.45 11.02
CA ALA A 80 -18.88 -6.54 10.97
C ALA A 80 -19.13 -6.03 9.54
N SER A 81 -20.30 -5.44 9.31
CA SER A 81 -20.62 -4.82 8.03
C SER A 81 -19.84 -3.52 7.84
N ILE A 82 -18.82 -3.55 6.97
CA ILE A 82 -18.07 -2.34 6.57
C ILE A 82 -18.79 -1.66 5.40
N LYS A 83 -19.34 -0.47 5.67
CA LYS A 83 -20.07 0.36 4.72
C LYS A 83 -19.12 1.15 3.82
N ARG A 84 -18.04 1.69 4.39
CA ARG A 84 -17.11 2.56 3.67
C ARG A 84 -15.68 2.40 4.17
N VAL A 85 -14.74 2.36 3.24
CA VAL A 85 -13.30 2.55 3.48
C VAL A 85 -12.82 3.62 2.50
N ARG A 86 -12.32 4.74 3.00
CA ARG A 86 -11.74 5.81 2.18
C ARG A 86 -10.34 6.13 2.68
N ILE A 87 -9.43 6.33 1.73
CA ILE A 87 -8.13 6.95 1.99
C ILE A 87 -8.03 8.27 1.24
N THR A 88 -7.74 9.33 1.98
CA THR A 88 -7.43 10.65 1.45
C THR A 88 -5.93 10.91 1.60
N THR A 89 -5.24 11.00 0.46
CA THR A 89 -3.80 11.28 0.40
C THR A 89 -3.60 12.75 0.02
N ARG A 90 -2.77 13.46 0.77
CA ARG A 90 -2.35 14.85 0.47
C ARG A 90 -0.85 14.86 0.25
N LYS A 91 -0.39 15.39 -0.89
CA LYS A 91 1.04 15.44 -1.22
C LYS A 91 1.47 16.80 -1.77
N PRO A 92 2.72 17.21 -1.55
CA PRO A 92 3.31 18.36 -2.23
C PRO A 92 3.20 18.21 -3.76
N VAL A 93 3.07 19.33 -4.48
CA VAL A 93 2.98 19.35 -5.96
C VAL A 93 4.14 18.59 -6.61
N ARG A 94 5.35 18.79 -6.10
CA ARG A 94 6.57 18.09 -6.56
C ARG A 94 6.47 16.57 -6.51
N SER A 95 5.72 16.02 -5.55
CA SER A 95 5.58 14.57 -5.35
C SER A 95 4.64 13.90 -6.36
N LEU A 96 3.96 14.69 -7.20
CA LEU A 96 3.13 14.19 -8.31
C LEU A 96 3.86 14.25 -9.66
N LEU A 97 5.01 14.90 -9.73
CA LEU A 97 5.83 14.95 -10.94
C LEU A 97 6.27 13.52 -11.33
N GLY A 98 5.93 13.12 -12.55
CA GLY A 98 6.29 11.80 -13.10
C GLY A 98 5.22 10.71 -12.98
N ALA A 99 4.12 10.95 -12.25
CA ALA A 99 2.98 10.03 -12.26
C ALA A 99 2.41 9.91 -13.70
N PRO A 100 2.03 8.70 -14.17
CA PRO A 100 1.43 8.50 -15.49
C PRO A 100 0.29 9.46 -15.81
N PHE A 101 -0.60 9.69 -14.83
CA PHE A 101 -1.71 10.65 -14.94
C PHE A 101 -1.23 12.07 -15.28
N MET A 102 -0.09 12.47 -14.72
CA MET A 102 0.45 13.83 -14.87
C MET A 102 1.31 14.00 -16.12
N LYS A 103 1.70 12.92 -16.84
CA LYS A 103 2.46 13.06 -18.09
C LYS A 103 1.68 13.83 -19.17
N LYS A 104 0.34 13.75 -19.15
CA LYS A 104 -0.54 14.51 -20.05
C LYS A 104 -0.88 15.92 -19.55
N ALA A 105 -0.65 16.22 -18.27
CA ALA A 105 -1.08 17.44 -17.59
C ALA A 105 0.08 18.19 -16.89
N LYS A 106 1.34 17.99 -17.33
CA LYS A 106 2.53 18.62 -16.71
C LYS A 106 2.42 20.14 -16.58
N ASN A 107 1.86 20.80 -17.60
CA ASN A 107 1.69 22.25 -17.62
C ASN A 107 0.64 22.74 -16.62
N GLU A 108 -0.24 21.87 -16.13
CA GLU A 108 -1.29 22.23 -15.17
C GLU A 108 -0.80 22.21 -13.72
N LEU A 109 0.17 21.36 -13.37
CA LEU A 109 0.73 21.32 -12.00
C LEU A 109 1.32 22.66 -11.58
N ASN A 110 2.03 23.31 -12.50
CA ASN A 110 2.66 24.61 -12.26
C ASN A 110 1.63 25.75 -12.09
N LYS A 111 0.36 25.51 -12.44
CA LYS A 111 -0.75 26.46 -12.28
C LYS A 111 -1.54 26.26 -10.99
N ILE A 112 -1.27 25.19 -10.23
CA ILE A 112 -1.95 24.94 -8.96
C ILE A 112 -1.54 26.03 -7.95
N ARG A 113 -2.53 26.78 -7.46
CA ARG A 113 -2.35 27.87 -6.47
C ARG A 113 -3.03 27.58 -5.13
N LYS A 114 -3.93 26.60 -5.09
CA LYS A 114 -4.71 26.20 -3.91
C LYS A 114 -4.78 24.68 -3.81
N THR A 115 -5.39 24.18 -2.74
CA THR A 115 -5.70 22.75 -2.62
C THR A 115 -6.58 22.30 -3.77
N THR A 116 -6.10 21.29 -4.51
CA THR A 116 -6.76 20.76 -5.70
C THR A 116 -6.90 19.25 -5.58
N LEU A 117 -8.08 18.71 -5.88
CA LEU A 117 -8.32 17.29 -6.05
C LEU A 117 -7.74 16.85 -7.39
N ILE A 118 -6.81 15.91 -7.36
CA ILE A 118 -6.12 15.39 -8.55
C ILE A 118 -6.74 14.08 -9.02
N PHE A 119 -7.27 13.29 -8.09
CA PHE A 119 -7.87 12.02 -8.39
C PHE A 119 -8.93 11.65 -7.36
N GLU A 120 -10.05 11.13 -7.82
CA GLU A 120 -11.07 10.45 -7.02
C GLU A 120 -11.54 9.20 -7.76
N GLY A 121 -11.59 8.07 -7.06
CA GLY A 121 -11.98 6.78 -7.63
C GLY A 121 -11.68 5.63 -6.69
N THR A 122 -11.63 4.42 -7.23
CA THR A 122 -11.30 3.21 -6.45
C THR A 122 -9.79 2.93 -6.44
N ALA A 123 -9.33 2.10 -5.50
CA ALA A 123 -7.93 1.66 -5.48
C ALA A 123 -7.53 0.91 -6.77
N GLU A 124 -8.45 0.14 -7.35
CA GLU A 124 -8.26 -0.54 -8.65
C GLU A 124 -8.06 0.45 -9.82
N GLN A 125 -8.74 1.58 -9.81
CA GLN A 125 -8.53 2.62 -10.83
C GLN A 125 -7.22 3.38 -10.58
N ALA A 126 -6.97 3.74 -9.32
CA ALA A 126 -5.83 4.56 -8.93
C ALA A 126 -4.48 3.87 -9.18
N VAL A 127 -4.37 2.54 -9.07
CA VAL A 127 -3.12 1.79 -9.32
C VAL A 127 -2.55 2.04 -10.74
N ARG A 128 -3.43 2.26 -11.73
CA ARG A 128 -3.03 2.49 -13.14
C ARG A 128 -2.39 3.86 -13.33
N TYR A 129 -2.84 4.83 -12.54
CA TYR A 129 -2.48 6.24 -12.68
C TYR A 129 -1.38 6.67 -11.72
N PHE A 130 -1.28 6.01 -10.56
CA PHE A 130 -0.37 6.35 -9.47
C PHE A 130 0.29 5.11 -8.85
N PRO A 131 1.01 4.29 -9.64
CA PRO A 131 1.56 3.00 -9.16
C PRO A 131 2.50 3.14 -7.97
N GLN A 132 3.25 4.24 -7.87
CA GLN A 132 4.14 4.51 -6.73
C GLN A 132 3.41 5.00 -5.47
N ASN A 133 2.17 5.49 -5.59
CA ASN A 133 1.43 6.11 -4.49
C ASN A 133 0.31 5.22 -3.93
N ILE A 134 0.15 4.01 -4.47
CA ILE A 134 -1.02 3.17 -4.21
C ILE A 134 -0.78 2.09 -3.16
N ASN A 135 0.45 1.87 -2.68
CA ASN A 135 0.75 0.78 -1.75
C ASN A 135 -0.13 0.84 -0.48
N VAL A 136 -0.38 2.03 0.06
CA VAL A 136 -1.25 2.23 1.23
C VAL A 136 -2.72 1.91 0.93
N ALA A 137 -3.24 2.32 -0.23
CA ALA A 137 -4.60 2.00 -0.64
C ALA A 137 -4.76 0.50 -0.97
N ALA A 138 -3.74 -0.11 -1.58
CA ALA A 138 -3.68 -1.53 -1.86
C ALA A 138 -3.65 -2.35 -0.56
N THR A 139 -2.91 -1.89 0.45
CA THR A 139 -2.88 -2.49 1.80
C THR A 139 -4.27 -2.48 2.42
N LEU A 140 -4.95 -1.33 2.43
CA LEU A 140 -6.34 -1.23 2.92
C LEU A 140 -7.31 -2.10 2.10
N SER A 141 -7.10 -2.20 0.80
CA SER A 141 -7.93 -3.04 -0.07
C SER A 141 -7.84 -4.52 0.32
N LEU A 142 -6.63 -5.00 0.60
CA LEU A 142 -6.38 -6.39 1.03
C LEU A 142 -6.84 -6.63 2.48
N ALA A 143 -6.73 -5.62 3.34
CA ALA A 143 -7.17 -5.69 4.73
C ALA A 143 -8.68 -5.52 4.91
N GLY A 144 -9.40 -4.95 3.93
CA GLY A 144 -10.80 -4.57 4.08
C GLY A 144 -11.69 -5.05 2.94
N VAL A 145 -12.33 -4.09 2.28
CA VAL A 145 -13.47 -4.32 1.37
C VAL A 145 -13.08 -4.64 -0.08
N GLY A 146 -11.80 -4.89 -0.36
CA GLY A 146 -11.28 -5.11 -1.72
C GLY A 146 -11.00 -3.81 -2.49
N SER A 147 -10.25 -3.93 -3.58
CA SER A 147 -9.74 -2.79 -4.37
C SER A 147 -10.81 -2.04 -5.16
N LYS A 148 -11.94 -2.71 -5.47
CA LYS A 148 -13.09 -2.12 -6.15
C LYS A 148 -13.97 -1.27 -5.25
N ARG A 149 -13.91 -1.47 -3.92
CA ARG A 149 -14.73 -0.74 -2.94
C ARG A 149 -13.94 0.21 -2.05
N THR A 150 -12.60 0.08 -2.02
CA THR A 150 -11.73 1.01 -1.31
C THR A 150 -11.62 2.32 -2.09
N LEU A 151 -12.15 3.40 -1.52
CA LEU A 151 -12.20 4.72 -2.14
C LEU A 151 -10.88 5.47 -1.92
N VAL A 152 -10.39 6.14 -2.96
CA VAL A 152 -9.14 6.88 -2.95
C VAL A 152 -9.39 8.31 -3.39
N ARG A 153 -8.90 9.27 -2.60
CA ARG A 153 -8.78 10.68 -2.98
C ARG A 153 -7.32 11.10 -2.91
N ILE A 154 -6.86 11.83 -3.92
CA ILE A 154 -5.51 12.41 -3.94
C ILE A 154 -5.63 13.91 -4.12
N TYR A 155 -5.15 14.66 -3.14
CA TYR A 155 -5.07 16.11 -3.19
C TYR A 155 -3.63 16.57 -3.26
N THR A 156 -3.46 17.75 -3.83
CA THR A 156 -2.20 18.48 -3.80
C THR A 156 -2.42 19.95 -3.49
N SER A 157 -1.40 20.61 -2.96
CA SER A 157 -1.40 22.03 -2.66
C SER A 157 0.04 22.54 -2.64
N PRO A 158 0.30 23.80 -3.05
CA PRO A 158 1.60 24.44 -2.85
C PRO A 158 1.98 24.56 -1.36
N THR A 159 1.00 24.54 -0.45
CA THR A 159 1.22 24.64 1.00
C THR A 159 1.59 23.29 1.64
N TYR A 160 1.38 22.17 0.96
CA TYR A 160 1.72 20.86 1.52
C TYR A 160 3.24 20.66 1.49
N ARG A 161 3.83 20.41 2.66
CA ARG A 161 5.26 20.13 2.84
C ARG A 161 5.56 18.63 2.90
N PHE A 162 4.63 17.87 3.46
CA PHE A 162 4.76 16.44 3.75
C PHE A 162 3.63 15.64 3.11
N ASN A 163 3.85 14.34 2.93
CA ASN A 163 2.78 13.44 2.54
C ASN A 163 1.94 13.13 3.77
N SER A 164 0.62 13.25 3.67
CA SER A 164 -0.28 12.79 4.72
C SER A 164 -1.33 11.85 4.17
N HIS A 165 -1.68 10.84 4.96
CA HIS A 165 -2.74 9.90 4.67
C HIS A 165 -3.78 9.97 5.77
N GLU A 166 -5.04 10.07 5.38
CA GLU A 166 -6.18 10.07 6.26
C GLU A 166 -7.09 8.90 5.86
N ILE A 167 -7.45 8.07 6.83
CA ILE A 167 -8.26 6.88 6.61
C ILE A 167 -9.56 7.05 7.37
N GLU A 168 -10.65 6.79 6.67
CA GLU A 168 -12.00 6.79 7.22
C GLU A 168 -12.60 5.41 6.99
N ILE A 169 -13.02 4.76 8.07
CA ILE A 169 -13.69 3.47 8.04
C ILE A 169 -15.03 3.63 8.75
N GLU A 170 -16.11 3.24 8.09
CA GLU A 170 -17.46 3.32 8.64
C GLU A 170 -18.18 1.99 8.48
N GLY A 171 -18.87 1.56 9.54
CA GLY A 171 -19.66 0.33 9.56
C GLY A 171 -20.58 0.28 10.76
N ASP A 172 -21.15 -0.89 11.02
CA ASP A 172 -22.05 -1.08 12.17
C ASP A 172 -21.32 -1.05 13.52
N PHE A 173 -19.99 -1.20 13.50
CA PHE A 173 -19.10 -1.00 14.66
C PHE A 173 -18.84 0.48 14.98
N GLY A 174 -19.36 1.42 14.20
CA GLY A 174 -19.12 2.85 14.34
C GLY A 174 -18.20 3.42 13.27
N ARG A 175 -17.36 4.40 13.67
CA ARG A 175 -16.46 5.13 12.76
C ARG A 175 -15.04 5.13 13.31
N ILE A 176 -14.09 4.82 12.44
CA ILE A 176 -12.66 4.90 12.73
C ILE A 176 -12.06 5.95 11.81
N HIS A 177 -11.26 6.84 12.40
CA HIS A 177 -10.51 7.85 11.70
C HIS A 177 -9.04 7.75 12.13
N SER A 178 -8.12 7.71 11.17
CA SER A 178 -6.70 7.84 11.44
C SER A 178 -6.07 8.85 10.49
N LYS A 179 -5.07 9.58 10.97
CA LYS A 179 -4.31 10.53 10.15
C LYS A 179 -2.84 10.41 10.47
N VAL A 180 -2.03 10.21 9.43
CA VAL A 180 -0.58 10.15 9.51
C VAL A 180 0.01 11.22 8.63
N THR A 181 0.89 12.05 9.20
CA THR A 181 1.75 12.98 8.45
C THR A 181 3.15 12.39 8.43
N ASN A 182 3.63 12.00 7.25
CA ASN A 182 4.88 11.28 7.09
C ASN A 182 6.04 12.21 6.77
N ILE A 183 7.15 11.98 7.47
CA ILE A 183 8.46 12.53 7.10
C ILE A 183 9.09 11.58 6.06
N PRO A 184 9.68 12.10 4.97
CA PRO A 184 10.44 11.28 4.03
C PRO A 184 11.64 10.60 4.69
N SER A 185 12.07 9.45 4.18
CA SER A 185 13.34 8.88 4.63
C SER A 185 14.51 9.70 4.09
N GLU A 186 15.63 9.69 4.83
CA GLU A 186 16.85 10.40 4.44
C GLU A 186 17.45 9.86 3.13
N GLU A 187 17.44 8.54 2.96
CA GLU A 187 17.99 7.85 1.78
C GLU A 187 17.11 7.98 0.53
N ASN A 188 15.79 8.05 0.69
CA ASN A 188 14.85 8.12 -0.43
C ASN A 188 13.65 9.03 -0.11
N PRO A 189 13.69 10.30 -0.54
CA PRO A 189 12.62 11.26 -0.29
C PRO A 189 11.23 10.89 -0.84
N LYS A 190 11.12 9.85 -1.68
CA LYS A 190 9.84 9.32 -2.17
C LYS A 190 9.21 8.31 -1.20
N THR A 191 10.00 7.73 -0.29
CA THR A 191 9.59 6.75 0.72
C THR A 191 9.36 7.45 2.04
N SER A 192 8.31 7.04 2.76
CA SER A 192 8.05 7.54 4.12
C SER A 192 8.89 6.75 5.13
N ALA A 193 9.50 7.42 6.10
CA ALA A 193 10.27 6.75 7.17
C ALA A 193 9.41 5.70 7.91
N LEU A 194 8.14 5.99 8.13
CA LEU A 194 7.19 5.06 8.73
C LEU A 194 7.02 3.76 7.93
N ALA A 195 7.08 3.81 6.59
CA ALA A 195 6.98 2.60 5.77
C ALA A 195 8.13 1.63 6.06
N ILE A 196 9.35 2.16 6.22
CA ILE A 196 10.53 1.37 6.62
C ILE A 196 10.33 0.81 8.02
N GLY A 197 9.94 1.66 8.98
CA GLY A 197 9.65 1.24 10.35
C GLY A 197 8.58 0.14 10.42
N SER A 198 7.52 0.23 9.61
CA SER A 198 6.46 -0.79 9.55
C SER A 198 6.97 -2.13 9.01
N ALA A 199 7.92 -2.12 8.08
CA ALA A 199 8.55 -3.33 7.55
C ALA A 199 9.41 -4.01 8.61
N ILE A 200 10.25 -3.23 9.31
CA ILE A 200 11.08 -3.71 10.42
C ILE A 200 10.20 -4.28 11.54
N ALA A 201 9.15 -3.56 11.94
CA ALA A 201 8.22 -4.01 12.97
C ALA A 201 7.50 -5.30 12.57
N THR A 202 7.11 -5.44 11.30
CA THR A 202 6.47 -6.65 10.78
C THR A 202 7.44 -7.84 10.80
N LEU A 203 8.70 -7.65 10.37
CA LEU A 203 9.73 -8.69 10.48
C LEU A 203 9.96 -9.09 11.94
N GLY A 204 10.09 -8.11 12.83
CA GLY A 204 10.21 -8.34 14.27
C GLY A 204 9.04 -9.17 14.81
N LYS A 205 7.80 -8.87 14.40
CA LYS A 205 6.60 -9.62 14.80
C LYS A 205 6.60 -11.06 14.27
N ILE A 206 7.04 -11.28 13.02
CA ILE A 206 7.11 -12.62 12.40
C ILE A 206 8.06 -13.53 13.19
N PHE A 207 9.23 -13.01 13.58
CA PHE A 207 10.30 -13.79 14.20
C PHE A 207 10.35 -13.72 15.73
N SER A 208 9.42 -13.00 16.38
CA SER A 208 9.38 -12.86 17.85
C SER A 208 8.38 -13.82 18.51
N ARG A 209 8.63 -14.06 19.81
CA ARG A 209 7.76 -14.87 20.67
C ARG A 209 6.55 -14.09 21.19
N LEU A 210 6.73 -12.81 21.53
CA LEU A 210 5.66 -11.91 21.96
C LEU A 210 5.11 -11.15 20.75
N LYS A 211 3.81 -11.24 20.52
CA LYS A 211 3.13 -10.55 19.42
C LYS A 211 2.12 -9.57 20.00
N VAL A 212 2.21 -8.30 19.62
CA VAL A 212 1.30 -7.23 20.05
C VAL A 212 0.52 -6.71 18.84
N GLY A 213 -0.79 -6.47 19.02
CA GLY A 213 -1.71 -6.05 17.96
C GLY A 213 -2.07 -7.18 16.97
N THR A 214 -2.94 -6.88 16.00
CA THR A 214 -3.40 -7.83 14.97
C THR A 214 -2.31 -8.18 13.97
#